data_AF-A0A970FPV9-F1
#
_entry.id   AF-A0A970FPV9-F1
#
_cell.length_a   1.000
_cell.length_b   1.000
_cell.length_c   1.000
_cell.angle_alpha   90.00
_cell.angle_beta   90.00
_cell.angle_gamma   90.00
#
_symmetry.space_group_name_H-M   'P 1'
#
loop_
_entity.id
_entity.type
_entity.pdbx_description
1 polymer ?
#
loop_
_entity_poly.entity_id
_entity_poly.type
_entity_poly.pdbx_seq_one_letter_code
_entity_poly.pdbx_strand_id
1 'polypeptide(L)'
;MNDMDKTEGRTRRELIRQSDHFWTDSRGIRRNQQLTRQLNLIQLEILDHGYFIRNRQWNQFDVMSPFGRVYYMIADAGWLETGSGRLDLLPGFMYLIPPYTRVNLRTDNRIEKFYFHFTFKYAGVDVLEGINRCFRLPLDPDLLQDVVLAYSGGSLPDLLRLRALAGLTLARFLGSSLPDLSHRLTLASTYREVNAYIEQHLSARLTGEAVCAALGLSY
;
A
#
# COMPACT_ATOMS: atom_id res chain seq x y z
N MET A 1 39.28 -14.70 -8.47
CA MET A 1 38.66 -15.67 -9.39
C MET A 1 37.79 -16.57 -8.52
N ASN A 2 36.47 -16.46 -8.39
CA ASN A 2 35.36 -15.90 -9.18
C ASN A 2 34.64 -14.83 -8.34
N ASP A 3 34.59 -13.56 -8.74
CA ASP A 3 33.50 -12.92 -9.51
C ASP A 3 32.24 -13.75 -9.82
N MET A 4 31.08 -13.17 -9.46
CA MET A 4 29.68 -13.49 -9.79
C MET A 4 28.79 -13.69 -8.55
N ASP A 5 28.39 -12.58 -7.94
CA ASP A 5 26.97 -12.41 -7.57
C ASP A 5 26.59 -10.92 -7.64
N LYS A 6 26.56 -10.41 -8.87
CA LYS A 6 25.82 -9.19 -9.22
C LYS A 6 24.48 -9.64 -9.81
N THR A 7 23.54 -10.06 -8.98
CA THR A 7 22.14 -10.17 -9.43
C THR A 7 21.52 -8.78 -9.52
N GLU A 8 21.37 -8.38 -10.76
CA GLU A 8 20.67 -7.23 -11.30
C GLU A 8 19.36 -6.90 -10.55
N GLY A 9 19.22 -5.63 -10.17
CA GLY A 9 17.94 -5.04 -9.81
C GLY A 9 17.00 -5.06 -11.01
N ARG A 10 16.20 -6.13 -11.13
CA ARG A 10 15.02 -6.14 -12.01
C ARG A 10 14.05 -5.07 -11.50
N THR A 11 13.95 -3.97 -12.23
CA THR A 11 12.88 -2.98 -12.06
C THR A 11 11.53 -3.67 -12.20
N ARG A 12 10.95 -4.07 -11.08
CA ARG A 12 9.64 -4.73 -11.00
C ARG A 12 8.59 -3.68 -11.34
N ARG A 13 8.15 -3.64 -12.59
CA ARG A 13 7.06 -2.74 -13.01
C ARG A 13 5.75 -3.48 -12.81
N GLU A 14 5.02 -3.15 -11.75
CA GLU A 14 3.61 -3.49 -11.60
C GLU A 14 2.84 -2.68 -12.67
N LEU A 15 2.79 -3.22 -13.88
CA LEU A 15 2.19 -2.55 -15.02
C LEU A 15 0.69 -2.83 -15.03
N ILE A 16 -0.09 -1.87 -14.57
CA ILE A 16 -1.49 -1.72 -14.97
C ILE A 16 -1.48 -1.34 -16.47
N ARG A 17 -1.31 -2.35 -17.35
CA ARG A 17 -1.27 -2.31 -18.83
C ARG A 17 -0.53 -1.11 -19.46
N GLN A 18 0.73 -1.31 -19.83
CA GLN A 18 1.51 -0.37 -20.67
C GLN A 18 1.56 -0.86 -22.13
N SER A 19 0.68 -0.30 -22.97
CA SER A 19 0.99 0.05 -24.36
C SER A 19 -0.13 0.95 -24.91
N ASP A 20 0.27 2.17 -25.29
CA ASP A 20 -0.37 3.09 -26.23
C ASP A 20 -1.66 3.84 -25.87
N HIS A 21 -1.57 4.94 -25.11
CA HIS A 21 -2.51 6.08 -25.26
C HIS A 21 -1.89 7.43 -24.81
N PHE A 22 -0.64 7.70 -25.17
CA PHE A 22 -0.18 9.09 -25.17
C PHE A 22 -0.59 9.74 -26.49
N TRP A 23 -1.30 10.88 -26.42
CA TRP A 23 -1.61 11.67 -27.61
C TRP A 23 -1.27 13.13 -27.36
N THR A 24 -1.01 13.87 -28.42
CA THR A 24 -0.77 15.32 -28.35
C THR A 24 -2.07 16.03 -28.67
N ASP A 25 -2.56 16.89 -27.77
CA ASP A 25 -3.75 17.71 -28.03
C ASP A 25 -3.44 18.86 -29.02
N SER A 26 -4.47 19.57 -29.48
CA SER A 26 -4.32 20.68 -30.42
C SER A 26 -3.42 21.83 -29.94
N ARG A 27 -3.05 21.86 -28.66
CA ARG A 27 -2.12 22.84 -28.05
C ARG A 27 -0.70 22.30 -27.90
N GLY A 28 -0.40 21.11 -28.44
CA GLY A 28 0.92 20.50 -28.32
C GLY A 28 1.16 19.77 -26.99
N ILE A 29 0.15 19.58 -26.15
CA ILE A 29 0.31 18.94 -24.84
C ILE A 29 0.18 17.42 -24.98
N ARG A 30 1.19 16.67 -24.55
CA ARG A 30 1.15 15.20 -24.47
C ARG A 30 0.29 14.75 -23.29
N ARG A 31 -0.88 14.17 -23.57
CA ARG A 31 -1.90 13.71 -22.62
C ARG A 31 -1.85 12.21 -22.41
N ASN A 32 -2.31 11.75 -21.25
CA ASN A 32 -2.58 10.35 -20.95
C ASN A 32 -3.81 10.26 -20.02
N GLN A 33 -5.01 10.21 -20.63
CA GLN A 33 -6.26 10.16 -19.85
C GLN A 33 -6.42 8.84 -19.10
N GLN A 34 -5.87 7.73 -19.61
CA GLN A 34 -5.88 6.47 -18.89
C GLN A 34 -5.13 6.62 -17.56
N LEU A 35 -3.94 7.22 -17.55
CA LEU A 35 -3.19 7.49 -16.32
C LEU A 35 -4.01 8.34 -15.34
N THR A 36 -4.65 9.41 -15.80
CA THR A 36 -5.52 10.22 -14.93
C THR A 36 -6.65 9.40 -14.33
N ARG A 37 -7.31 8.55 -15.13
CA ARG A 37 -8.36 7.64 -14.61
C ARG A 37 -7.80 6.68 -13.57
N GLN A 38 -6.65 6.06 -13.85
CA GLN A 38 -6.00 5.08 -12.98
C GLN A 38 -5.58 5.68 -11.63
N LEU A 39 -5.00 6.88 -11.63
CA LEU A 39 -4.65 7.62 -10.41
C LEU A 39 -5.87 7.85 -9.52
N ASN A 40 -7.01 8.17 -10.12
CA ASN A 40 -8.26 8.41 -9.41
C ASN A 40 -8.94 7.12 -8.90
N LEU A 41 -8.43 5.93 -9.22
CA LEU A 41 -8.92 4.67 -8.63
C LEU A 41 -8.22 4.33 -7.31
N ILE A 42 -7.14 5.05 -6.96
CA ILE A 42 -6.38 4.84 -5.73
C ILE A 42 -7.12 5.46 -4.55
N GLN A 43 -7.39 4.65 -3.53
CA GLN A 43 -8.03 5.05 -2.29
C GLN A 43 -7.12 4.67 -1.12
N LEU A 44 -6.42 5.66 -0.60
CA LEU A 44 -5.67 5.56 0.65
C LEU A 44 -6.45 6.28 1.75
N GLU A 45 -6.83 5.57 2.80
CA GLU A 45 -7.48 6.16 3.96
C GLU A 45 -6.58 5.97 5.19
N ILE A 46 -6.30 7.04 5.91
CA ILE A 46 -5.59 6.98 7.18
C ILE A 46 -6.65 6.87 8.26
N LEU A 47 -6.68 5.74 8.95
CA LEU A 47 -7.68 5.41 9.96
C LEU A 47 -7.27 5.94 11.34
N ASP A 48 -5.98 5.83 11.65
CA ASP A 48 -5.40 6.18 12.93
C ASP A 48 -3.89 6.40 12.76
N HIS A 49 -3.28 7.18 13.64
CA HIS A 49 -1.86 7.52 13.57
C HIS A 49 -1.36 8.05 14.92
N GLY A 50 -0.05 8.03 15.11
CA GLY A 50 0.51 8.73 16.25
C GLY A 50 1.99 8.51 16.49
N TYR A 51 2.55 9.43 17.27
CA TYR A 51 3.85 9.26 17.92
C TYR A 51 3.67 8.50 19.23
N PHE A 52 4.38 7.38 19.38
CA PHE A 52 4.18 6.46 20.49
C PHE A 52 5.49 6.18 21.22
N ILE A 53 5.51 6.46 22.53
CA ILE A 53 6.58 6.07 23.46
C ILE A 53 5.94 5.39 24.66
N ARG A 54 6.13 4.09 24.82
CA ARG A 54 5.70 3.36 26.03
C ARG A 54 6.61 2.16 26.28
N ASN A 55 6.36 1.50 27.40
CA ASN A 55 7.07 0.29 27.79
C ASN A 55 6.23 -0.95 27.42
N ARG A 56 6.26 -1.99 28.27
CA ARG A 56 5.46 -3.22 28.14
C ARG A 56 3.95 -3.03 27.98
N GLN A 57 3.42 -1.84 28.24
CA GLN A 57 2.03 -1.46 27.94
C GLN A 57 1.70 -1.53 26.44
N TRP A 58 2.70 -1.50 25.56
CA TRP A 58 2.51 -1.74 24.14
C TRP A 58 2.19 -3.21 23.81
N ASN A 59 2.45 -4.14 24.74
CA ASN A 59 2.33 -5.55 24.45
C ASN A 59 0.88 -5.95 24.22
N GLN A 60 0.62 -6.57 23.06
CA GLN A 60 -0.68 -7.07 22.67
C GLN A 60 -0.53 -8.46 22.08
N PHE A 61 -1.52 -9.31 22.31
CA PHE A 61 -1.54 -10.69 21.84
C PHE A 61 -2.70 -10.90 20.89
N ASP A 62 -2.51 -11.81 19.94
CA ASP A 62 -3.52 -12.24 18.97
C ASP A 62 -4.16 -11.06 18.20
N VAL A 63 -3.35 -10.06 17.87
CA VAL A 63 -3.82 -8.88 17.14
C VAL A 63 -4.04 -9.27 15.68
N MET A 64 -5.27 -9.13 15.21
CA MET A 64 -5.65 -9.32 13.81
C MET A 64 -6.62 -8.22 13.42
N SER A 65 -6.14 -7.25 12.64
CA SER A 65 -6.92 -6.04 12.33
C SER A 65 -7.29 -5.97 10.86
N PRO A 66 -8.48 -5.46 10.50
CA PRO A 66 -8.96 -5.39 9.12
C PRO A 66 -8.34 -4.20 8.35
N PHE A 67 -7.14 -3.77 8.72
CA PHE A 67 -6.42 -2.63 8.15
C PHE A 67 -4.92 -2.85 8.25
N GLY A 68 -4.17 -2.19 7.37
CA GLY A 68 -2.72 -2.24 7.35
C GLY A 68 -2.10 -1.32 8.41
N ARG A 69 -0.87 -1.63 8.80
CA ARG A 69 -0.06 -0.78 9.69
C ARG A 69 1.29 -0.49 9.09
N VAL A 70 1.74 0.75 9.19
CA VAL A 70 3.14 1.12 9.00
C VAL A 70 3.72 1.56 10.34
N TYR A 71 4.87 0.99 10.74
CA TYR A 71 5.65 1.45 11.88
C TYR A 71 6.97 2.04 11.42
N TYR A 72 7.26 3.26 11.84
CA TYR A 72 8.57 3.92 11.70
C TYR A 72 9.28 3.81 13.03
N MET A 73 10.31 2.97 13.13
CA MET A 73 11.00 2.72 14.39
C MET A 73 12.07 3.79 14.63
N ILE A 74 11.94 4.49 15.75
CA ILE A 74 12.75 5.68 16.09
C ILE A 74 13.83 5.32 17.10
N ALA A 75 13.45 4.71 18.23
CA ALA A 75 14.38 4.29 19.27
C ALA A 75 13.84 3.07 20.00
N ASP A 76 14.79 2.32 20.60
CA ASP A 76 14.54 1.06 21.28
C ASP A 76 13.89 -0.02 20.39
N ALA A 77 13.87 -1.25 20.89
CA ALA A 77 13.47 -2.41 20.10
C ALA A 77 12.19 -3.07 20.61
N GLY A 78 11.48 -3.70 19.69
CA GLY A 78 10.43 -4.66 19.97
C GLY A 78 10.50 -5.80 18.97
N TRP A 79 9.49 -6.64 18.94
CA TRP A 79 9.33 -7.66 17.91
C TRP A 79 7.85 -7.94 17.64
N LEU A 80 7.62 -8.48 16.44
CA LEU A 80 6.38 -9.12 16.06
C LEU A 80 6.58 -10.62 16.17
N GLU A 81 5.63 -11.33 16.77
CA GLU A 81 5.53 -12.78 16.64
C GLU A 81 4.40 -13.08 15.69
N THR A 82 4.69 -13.89 14.68
CA THR A 82 3.74 -14.27 13.62
C THR A 82 3.72 -15.79 13.50
N GLY A 83 2.76 -16.32 12.74
CA GLY A 83 2.78 -17.74 12.39
C GLY A 83 4.04 -18.19 11.66
N SER A 84 4.77 -17.27 11.00
CA SER A 84 6.05 -17.55 10.34
C SER A 84 7.28 -17.26 11.23
N GLY A 85 7.08 -16.97 12.52
CA GLY A 85 8.14 -16.71 13.47
C GLY A 85 8.27 -15.24 13.88
N ARG A 86 9.43 -14.91 14.46
CA ARG A 86 9.73 -13.61 15.06
C ARG A 86 10.34 -12.64 14.03
N LEU A 87 9.87 -11.40 14.03
CA LEU A 87 10.44 -10.28 13.28
C LEU A 87 10.80 -9.14 14.24
N ASP A 88 12.09 -8.88 14.39
CA ASP A 88 12.55 -7.78 15.25
C ASP A 88 12.25 -6.41 14.63
N LEU A 89 11.71 -5.53 15.47
CA LEU A 89 11.45 -4.13 15.19
C LEU A 89 12.61 -3.30 15.75
N LEU A 90 13.45 -2.80 14.84
CA LEU A 90 14.71 -2.13 15.17
C LEU A 90 14.69 -0.67 14.70
N PRO A 91 15.29 0.27 15.46
CA PRO A 91 15.52 1.64 15.00
C PRO A 91 16.21 1.70 13.64
N GLY A 92 15.87 2.70 12.83
CA GLY A 92 16.41 2.85 11.48
C GLY A 92 15.73 1.95 10.44
N PHE A 93 14.63 1.27 10.80
CA PHE A 93 13.80 0.51 9.88
C PHE A 93 12.33 0.93 9.97
N MET A 94 11.61 0.69 8.88
CA MET A 94 10.16 0.79 8.82
C MET A 94 9.56 -0.56 8.45
N TYR A 95 8.35 -0.81 8.95
CA TYR A 95 7.69 -2.10 8.88
C TYR A 95 6.27 -1.95 8.35
N LEU A 96 5.86 -2.85 7.46
CA LEU A 96 4.50 -2.98 6.97
C LEU A 96 3.89 -4.27 7.53
N ILE A 97 2.77 -4.14 8.23
CA ILE A 97 1.91 -5.23 8.66
C ILE A 97 0.64 -5.16 7.81
N PRO A 98 0.42 -6.07 6.85
CA PRO A 98 -0.78 -6.06 6.03
C PRO A 98 -2.07 -6.32 6.83
N PRO A 99 -3.24 -5.98 6.28
CA PRO A 99 -4.54 -6.35 6.85
C PRO A 99 -4.62 -7.85 7.15
N TYR A 100 -5.34 -8.20 8.23
CA TYR A 100 -5.59 -9.58 8.67
C TYR A 100 -4.34 -10.42 8.98
N THR A 101 -3.15 -9.80 9.03
CA THR A 101 -1.95 -10.49 9.53
C THR A 101 -2.05 -10.63 11.04
N ARG A 102 -2.11 -11.87 11.52
CA ARG A 102 -2.14 -12.18 12.96
C ARG A 102 -0.75 -12.01 13.56
N VAL A 103 -0.63 -11.13 14.55
CA VAL A 103 0.64 -10.78 15.20
C VAL A 103 0.50 -10.66 16.71
N ASN A 104 1.53 -11.04 17.46
CA ASN A 104 1.75 -10.52 18.82
C ASN A 104 2.72 -9.34 18.72
N LEU A 105 2.40 -8.24 19.40
CA LEU A 105 3.24 -7.06 19.51
C LEU A 105 3.97 -7.13 20.85
N ARG A 106 5.31 -7.11 20.85
CA ARG A 106 6.10 -7.39 22.05
C ARG A 106 7.30 -6.47 22.21
N THR A 107 7.52 -5.97 23.41
CA THR A 107 8.77 -5.35 23.85
C THR A 107 9.05 -5.75 25.30
N ASP A 108 10.34 -5.88 25.64
CA ASP A 108 10.78 -6.13 27.01
C ASP A 108 10.89 -4.85 27.83
N ASN A 109 11.15 -3.72 27.17
CA ASN A 109 11.45 -2.44 27.81
C ASN A 109 10.61 -1.33 27.17
N ARG A 110 11.25 -0.26 26.70
CA ARG A 110 10.67 0.89 26.00
C ARG A 110 10.65 0.61 24.49
N ILE A 111 9.69 1.22 23.80
CA ILE A 111 9.63 1.30 22.34
C ILE A 111 9.23 2.71 21.96
N GLU A 112 9.89 3.26 20.93
CA GLU A 112 9.59 4.56 20.36
C GLU A 112 9.39 4.45 18.86
N LYS A 113 8.18 4.80 18.40
CA LYS A 113 7.80 4.69 16.99
C LYS A 113 6.77 5.74 16.60
N PHE A 114 6.76 6.10 15.32
CA PHE A 114 5.60 6.70 14.69
C PHE A 114 4.80 5.61 13.95
N TYR A 115 3.48 5.74 13.83
CA TYR A 115 2.68 4.78 13.08
C TYR A 115 1.54 5.39 12.28
N PHE A 116 1.15 4.68 11.23
CA PHE A 116 -0.14 4.82 10.55
C PHE A 116 -0.90 3.50 10.59
N HIS A 117 -2.20 3.57 10.80
CA HIS A 117 -3.18 2.56 10.43
C HIS A 117 -3.91 3.04 9.18
N PHE A 118 -4.09 2.16 8.19
CA PHE A 118 -4.60 2.59 6.89
C PHE A 118 -5.39 1.49 6.16
N THR A 119 -6.28 1.90 5.27
CA THR A 119 -6.77 1.05 4.19
C THR A 119 -6.15 1.49 2.87
N PHE A 120 -5.85 0.54 1.99
CA PHE A 120 -5.32 0.83 0.67
C PHE A 120 -6.04 0.01 -0.38
N LYS A 121 -6.92 0.69 -1.10
CA LYS A 121 -7.71 0.09 -2.17
C LYS A 121 -7.33 0.66 -3.52
N TYR A 122 -7.45 -0.19 -4.52
CA TYR A 122 -7.35 0.20 -5.91
C TYR A 122 -8.57 -0.35 -6.64
N ALA A 123 -9.29 0.54 -7.33
CA ALA A 123 -10.54 0.20 -8.02
C ALA A 123 -11.59 -0.46 -7.10
N GLY A 124 -11.57 -0.15 -5.79
CA GLY A 124 -12.51 -0.68 -4.80
C GLY A 124 -12.07 -1.98 -4.11
N VAL A 125 -10.98 -2.60 -4.57
CA VAL A 125 -10.43 -3.84 -3.99
C VAL A 125 -9.27 -3.52 -3.05
N ASP A 126 -9.20 -4.18 -1.90
CA ASP A 126 -8.05 -4.08 -1.00
C ASP A 126 -6.84 -4.80 -1.60
N VAL A 127 -5.78 -4.04 -1.85
CA VAL A 127 -4.61 -4.51 -2.60
C VAL A 127 -3.69 -5.38 -1.74
N LEU A 128 -3.73 -5.19 -0.42
CA LEU A 128 -2.85 -5.86 0.53
C LEU A 128 -3.52 -7.09 1.17
N GLU A 129 -4.82 -7.28 0.96
CA GLU A 129 -5.55 -8.44 1.45
C GLU A 129 -4.98 -9.77 0.90
N GLY A 130 -4.90 -10.77 1.77
CA GLY A 130 -4.30 -12.08 1.49
C GLY A 130 -2.77 -12.10 1.53
N ILE A 131 -2.11 -10.97 1.82
CA ILE A 131 -0.67 -10.94 2.08
C ILE A 131 -0.44 -11.19 3.58
N ASN A 132 -0.20 -12.44 3.96
CA ASN A 132 -0.16 -12.86 5.36
C ASN A 132 1.25 -12.83 5.98
N ARG A 133 2.10 -11.88 5.58
CA ARG A 133 3.46 -11.73 6.13
C ARG A 133 3.82 -10.26 6.31
N CYS A 134 4.68 -9.97 7.28
CA CYS A 134 5.19 -8.62 7.50
C CYS A 134 6.40 -8.32 6.60
N PHE A 135 6.63 -7.03 6.33
CA PHE A 135 7.74 -6.56 5.51
C PHE A 135 8.57 -5.52 6.27
N ARG A 136 9.84 -5.43 5.92
CA ARG A 136 10.80 -4.47 6.49
C ARG A 136 11.56 -3.76 5.38
N LEU A 137 11.73 -2.46 5.52
CA LEU A 137 12.62 -1.65 4.70
C LEU A 137 13.48 -0.73 5.59
N PRO A 138 14.68 -0.32 5.15
CA PRO A 138 15.41 0.76 5.81
C PRO A 138 14.56 2.03 5.91
N LEU A 139 14.64 2.71 7.05
CA LEU A 139 14.00 4.00 7.27
C LEU A 139 15.01 5.11 6.98
N ASP A 140 14.72 5.83 5.92
CA ASP A 140 15.39 7.06 5.54
C ASP A 140 15.18 8.14 6.63
N PRO A 141 16.26 8.68 7.24
CA PRO A 141 16.14 9.69 8.30
C PRO A 141 15.36 10.94 7.86
N ASP A 142 15.50 11.36 6.61
CA ASP A 142 14.81 12.55 6.08
C ASP A 142 13.30 12.28 5.99
N LEU A 143 12.90 11.07 5.59
CA LEU A 143 11.49 10.65 5.60
C LEU A 143 10.92 10.67 7.02
N LEU A 144 11.66 10.16 8.01
CA LEU A 144 11.21 10.17 9.41
C LEU A 144 11.03 11.60 9.92
N GLN A 145 12.02 12.46 9.66
CA GLN A 145 11.97 13.86 10.06
C GLN A 145 10.75 14.55 9.44
N ASP A 146 10.52 14.35 8.14
CA ASP A 146 9.38 14.91 7.43
C ASP A 146 8.03 14.46 8.00
N VAL A 147 7.90 13.18 8.35
CA VAL A 147 6.68 12.65 8.99
C VAL A 147 6.44 13.30 10.35
N VAL A 148 7.46 13.40 11.20
CA VAL A 148 7.36 13.98 12.54
C VAL A 148 7.06 15.49 12.47
N LEU A 149 7.68 16.21 11.54
CA LEU A 149 7.43 17.64 11.32
C LEU A 149 5.99 17.89 10.85
N ALA A 150 5.53 17.15 9.83
CA ALA A 150 4.16 17.28 9.33
C ALA A 150 3.13 16.92 10.43
N TYR A 151 3.39 15.87 11.21
CA TYR A 151 2.51 15.52 12.33
C TYR A 151 2.40 16.63 13.39
N SER A 152 3.48 17.38 13.63
CA SER A 152 3.52 18.42 14.66
C SER A 152 2.85 19.74 14.24
N GLY A 153 2.77 20.02 12.93
CA GLY A 153 2.29 21.31 12.43
C GLY A 153 0.77 21.46 12.36
N GLY A 154 0.04 20.38 12.07
CA GLY A 154 -1.43 20.32 12.10
C GLY A 154 -2.17 21.22 11.10
N SER A 155 -1.48 21.97 10.24
CA SER A 155 -2.09 22.82 9.22
C SER A 155 -2.60 22.02 8.01
N LEU A 156 -3.44 22.59 7.16
CA LEU A 156 -3.90 21.90 5.94
C LEU A 156 -2.73 21.44 5.04
N PRO A 157 -1.68 22.24 4.79
CA PRO A 157 -0.46 21.77 4.14
C PRO A 157 0.19 20.57 4.84
N ASP A 158 0.24 20.57 6.18
CA ASP A 158 0.81 19.47 6.94
C ASP A 158 -0.03 18.18 6.83
N LEU A 159 -1.35 18.30 6.86
CA LEU A 159 -2.26 17.16 6.64
C LEU A 159 -2.07 16.56 5.23
N LEU A 160 -1.94 17.40 4.21
CA LEU A 160 -1.65 16.96 2.85
C LEU A 160 -0.27 16.31 2.75
N ARG A 161 0.74 16.89 3.41
CA ARG A 161 2.10 16.34 3.45
C ARG A 161 2.12 14.99 4.14
N LEU A 162 1.47 14.85 5.30
CA LEU A 162 1.41 13.59 6.05
C LEU A 162 0.74 12.49 5.22
N ARG A 163 -0.36 12.80 4.53
CA ARG A 163 -1.04 11.89 3.59
C ARG A 163 -0.13 11.50 2.42
N ALA A 164 0.62 12.45 1.86
CA ALA A 164 1.56 12.18 0.77
C ALA A 164 2.74 11.30 1.21
N LEU A 165 3.29 11.53 2.40
CA LEU A 165 4.38 10.74 2.97
C LEU A 165 3.94 9.30 3.30
N ALA A 166 2.70 9.10 3.78
CA ALA A 166 2.12 7.78 3.93
C ALA A 166 2.02 7.07 2.57
N GLY A 167 1.52 7.75 1.53
CA GLY A 167 1.46 7.23 0.16
C GLY A 167 2.84 6.87 -0.40
N LEU A 168 3.85 7.73 -0.20
CA LEU A 168 5.23 7.47 -0.60
C LEU A 168 5.80 6.24 0.11
N THR A 169 5.51 6.09 1.40
CA THR A 169 5.95 4.93 2.18
C THR A 169 5.36 3.63 1.61
N LEU A 170 4.06 3.61 1.31
CA LEU A 170 3.41 2.46 0.69
C LEU A 170 3.99 2.16 -0.70
N ALA A 171 4.23 3.18 -1.51
CA ALA A 171 4.87 3.02 -2.82
C ALA A 171 6.26 2.36 -2.71
N ARG A 172 7.06 2.72 -1.69
CA ARG A 172 8.36 2.07 -1.42
C ARG A 172 8.20 0.57 -1.11
N PHE A 173 7.23 0.19 -0.28
CA PHE A 173 6.95 -1.23 0.02
C PHE A 173 6.45 -2.01 -1.20
N LEU A 174 5.55 -1.45 -1.99
CA LEU A 174 5.05 -2.03 -3.24
C LEU A 174 6.18 -2.27 -4.23
N GLY A 175 7.03 -1.27 -4.46
CA GLY A 175 8.13 -1.39 -5.42
C GLY A 175 9.27 -2.33 -5.02
N SER A 176 9.49 -2.55 -3.71
CA SER A 176 10.73 -3.17 -3.23
C SER A 176 10.56 -4.55 -2.57
N SER A 177 9.37 -4.88 -2.06
CA SER A 177 9.23 -6.03 -1.14
C SER A 177 7.96 -6.85 -1.30
N LEU A 178 6.88 -6.26 -1.77
CA LEU A 178 5.62 -6.98 -1.95
C LEU A 178 5.72 -7.99 -3.11
N PRO A 179 5.00 -9.14 -3.02
CA PRO A 179 4.86 -10.06 -4.16
C PRO A 179 4.18 -9.33 -5.32
N ASP A 180 4.36 -9.83 -6.55
CA ASP A 180 3.74 -9.21 -7.72
C ASP A 180 2.21 -9.11 -7.56
N LEU A 181 1.69 -7.88 -7.56
CA LEU A 181 0.27 -7.60 -7.41
C LEU A 181 -0.44 -7.37 -8.76
N SER A 182 0.28 -7.44 -9.88
CA SER A 182 -0.24 -7.10 -11.22
C SER A 182 -1.52 -7.83 -11.59
N HIS A 183 -1.62 -9.12 -11.27
CA HIS A 183 -2.83 -9.91 -11.53
C HIS A 183 -4.04 -9.42 -10.71
N ARG A 184 -3.83 -9.12 -9.42
CA ARG A 184 -4.88 -8.59 -8.53
C ARG A 184 -5.36 -7.21 -8.97
N LEU A 185 -4.42 -6.33 -9.33
CA LEU A 185 -4.73 -4.99 -9.83
C LEU A 185 -5.53 -5.06 -11.15
N THR A 186 -5.13 -5.93 -12.07
CA THR A 186 -5.86 -6.13 -13.33
C THR A 186 -7.28 -6.61 -13.08
N LEU A 187 -7.46 -7.66 -12.25
CA LEU A 187 -8.79 -8.15 -11.90
C LEU A 187 -9.65 -7.07 -11.24
N ALA A 188 -9.11 -6.30 -10.29
CA ALA A 188 -9.83 -5.21 -9.63
C ALA A 188 -10.35 -4.18 -10.63
N SER A 189 -9.55 -3.81 -11.62
CA SER A 189 -9.98 -2.89 -12.69
C SER A 189 -11.09 -3.48 -13.55
N THR A 190 -10.98 -4.75 -13.95
CA THR A 190 -12.00 -5.44 -14.76
C THR A 190 -13.30 -5.62 -14.01
N TYR A 191 -13.27 -6.07 -12.74
CA TYR A 191 -14.48 -6.20 -11.92
C TYR A 191 -15.19 -4.86 -11.73
N ARG A 192 -14.44 -3.78 -11.54
CA ARG A 192 -15.04 -2.45 -11.44
C ARG A 192 -15.73 -2.03 -12.73
N GLU A 193 -15.13 -2.28 -13.89
CA GLU A 193 -15.75 -1.97 -15.19
C GLU A 193 -17.02 -2.79 -15.42
N VAL A 194 -16.99 -4.08 -15.09
CA VAL A 194 -18.16 -4.97 -15.11
C VAL A 194 -19.27 -4.45 -14.20
N ASN A 195 -18.96 -4.14 -12.94
CA ASN A 195 -19.95 -3.65 -11.99
C ASN A 195 -20.53 -2.29 -12.39
N ALA A 196 -19.68 -1.35 -12.86
CA ALA A 196 -20.15 -0.05 -13.33
C ALA A 196 -21.08 -0.19 -14.55
N TYR A 197 -20.77 -1.12 -15.46
CA TYR A 197 -21.64 -1.41 -16.60
C TYR A 197 -22.98 -2.00 -16.15
N ILE A 198 -22.96 -2.98 -15.23
CA ILE A 198 -24.17 -3.56 -14.65
C ILE A 198 -25.03 -2.48 -13.99
N GLU A 199 -24.44 -1.63 -13.14
CA GLU A 199 -25.17 -0.57 -12.44
C GLU A 199 -25.83 0.43 -13.41
N GLN A 200 -25.14 0.78 -14.50
CA GLN A 200 -25.65 1.73 -15.50
C GLN A 200 -26.71 1.12 -16.43
N HIS A 201 -26.71 -0.21 -16.59
CA HIS A 201 -27.57 -0.93 -17.54
C HIS A 201 -28.50 -1.94 -16.83
N LEU A 202 -28.78 -1.71 -15.54
CA LEU A 202 -29.64 -2.52 -14.69
C LEU A 202 -31.01 -2.71 -15.37
N SER A 203 -31.22 -3.89 -15.93
CA SER A 203 -32.46 -4.30 -16.58
C SER A 203 -32.68 -5.79 -16.37
N ALA A 204 -33.94 -6.23 -16.34
CA ALA A 204 -34.31 -7.63 -16.15
C ALA A 204 -33.83 -8.56 -17.29
N ARG A 205 -33.19 -8.02 -18.34
CA ARG A 205 -32.72 -8.75 -19.53
C ARG A 205 -31.19 -8.75 -19.68
N LEU A 206 -30.45 -8.18 -18.72
CA LEU A 206 -29.00 -8.15 -18.78
C LEU A 206 -28.43 -9.59 -18.64
N THR A 207 -27.71 -10.07 -19.66
CA THR A 207 -27.07 -11.39 -19.65
C THR A 207 -25.55 -11.25 -19.53
N GLY A 208 -24.88 -12.29 -19.03
CA GLY A 208 -23.41 -12.32 -18.95
C GLY A 208 -22.75 -12.17 -20.33
N GLU A 209 -23.31 -12.76 -21.39
CA GLU A 209 -22.81 -12.61 -22.76
C GLU A 209 -22.84 -11.15 -23.22
N ALA A 210 -23.93 -10.43 -22.92
CA ALA A 210 -24.06 -9.02 -23.26
C ALA A 210 -23.01 -8.15 -22.56
N VAL A 211 -22.70 -8.46 -21.29
CA VAL A 211 -21.65 -7.77 -20.51
C VAL A 211 -20.26 -8.07 -21.08
N CYS A 212 -19.94 -9.34 -21.36
CA CYS A 212 -18.67 -9.72 -21.95
C CYS A 212 -18.46 -9.09 -23.33
N ALA A 213 -19.48 -9.10 -24.19
CA ALA A 213 -19.44 -8.48 -25.51
C ALA A 213 -19.24 -6.95 -25.43
N ALA A 214 -19.93 -6.25 -24.51
CA ALA A 214 -19.81 -4.81 -24.34
C ALA A 214 -18.42 -4.37 -23.84
N LEU A 215 -17.76 -5.22 -23.06
CA LEU A 215 -16.45 -4.94 -22.45
C LEU A 215 -15.27 -5.59 -23.19
N GLY A 216 -15.53 -6.31 -24.29
CA GLY A 216 -14.49 -7.00 -25.07
C GLY A 216 -13.80 -8.13 -24.30
N LEU A 217 -14.54 -8.80 -23.40
CA LEU A 217 -14.07 -9.94 -22.61
C LEU A 217 -14.53 -11.27 -23.24
N SER A 218 -13.78 -12.35 -23.02
CA SER A 218 -14.25 -13.70 -23.36
C SER A 218 -15.36 -14.14 -22.41
N TYR A 219 -16.39 -14.81 -22.96
CA TYR A 219 -17.45 -15.43 -22.16
C TYR A 219 -16.99 -16.74 -21.52
#